data_AF-A0A6L5TFV1-F1
#
_entry.id   AF-A0A6L5TFV1-F1
#
_cell.length_a   1.000
_cell.length_b   1.000
_cell.length_c   1.000
_cell.angle_alpha   90.00
_cell.angle_beta   90.00
_cell.angle_gamma   90.00
#
_symmetry.space_group_name_H-M   'P 1'
#
loop_
_entity.id
_entity.type
_entity.pdbx_description
1 polymer ?
#
loop_
_entity_poly.entity_id
_entity_poly.type
_entity_poly.pdbx_seq_one_letter_code
_entity_poly.pdbx_strand_id
1 'polypeptide(L)'
;MRNNDLIATAVCAQYTPEQLHKLAAHYYTADEIASAAAKIIVEPGEDGTAPDPVEIAEETLCAALFHTFDGWKSPRNGGLSVKRGEKAAIRCKLWKYKDSPKPEDLPADADPLTRAAAEQGGGDYYMTTAYLFGRWQVEKREPKKPTEKRFKSLDDIRAYNKMLADQRKAAKAAAQQDKPQTEPATAEQPAPAPKQEAVPSVAALKQAERKAKREFMAVSEEDRPAQAKALAKWRDARQAVADAESAPKTAAPAPEAKPQAKAAPAASADSAPAYCEQTSFC
;
A
#
# COMPACT_ATOMS: atom_id res chain seq x y z
N MET A 1 -5.90 -28.29 -10.47
CA MET A 1 -6.88 -27.19 -10.62
C MET A 1 -6.21 -26.03 -11.33
N ARG A 2 -6.76 -25.60 -12.47
CA ARG A 2 -6.25 -24.50 -13.30
C ARG A 2 -6.82 -23.17 -12.81
N ASN A 3 -6.26 -22.06 -13.29
CA ASN A 3 -6.77 -20.73 -12.94
C ASN A 3 -8.20 -20.48 -13.43
N ASN A 4 -8.60 -21.04 -14.58
CA ASN A 4 -9.96 -20.89 -15.09
C ASN A 4 -10.97 -21.56 -14.14
N ASP A 5 -10.68 -22.79 -13.69
CA ASP A 5 -11.48 -23.51 -12.70
C ASP A 5 -11.62 -22.69 -11.40
N LEU A 6 -10.52 -22.11 -10.90
CA LEU A 6 -10.52 -21.25 -9.72
C LEU A 6 -11.30 -19.93 -9.90
N ILE A 7 -11.35 -19.38 -11.12
CA ILE A 7 -12.18 -18.22 -11.45
C ILE A 7 -13.66 -18.65 -11.46
N ALA A 8 -14.01 -19.75 -12.11
CA ALA A 8 -15.38 -20.28 -12.14
C ALA A 8 -15.90 -20.54 -10.72
N THR A 9 -15.17 -21.29 -9.89
CA THR A 9 -15.55 -21.52 -8.48
C THR A 9 -15.74 -20.20 -7.71
N ALA A 10 -14.90 -19.19 -7.94
CA ALA A 10 -15.04 -17.89 -7.28
C ALA A 10 -16.22 -17.04 -7.81
N VAL A 11 -16.65 -17.27 -9.05
CA VAL A 11 -17.83 -16.65 -9.67
C VAL A 11 -19.10 -17.31 -9.13
N CYS A 12 -19.20 -18.64 -9.15
CA CYS A 12 -20.36 -19.39 -8.64
C CYS A 12 -20.51 -19.27 -7.11
N ALA A 13 -19.43 -18.99 -6.38
CA ALA A 13 -19.50 -18.66 -4.95
C ALA A 13 -19.99 -17.22 -4.66
N GLN A 14 -20.01 -16.33 -5.66
CA GLN A 14 -20.30 -14.90 -5.51
C GLN A 14 -21.64 -14.48 -6.15
N TYR A 15 -22.13 -15.24 -7.13
CA TYR A 15 -23.36 -15.01 -7.88
C TYR A 15 -24.24 -16.26 -7.85
N THR A 16 -25.56 -16.09 -7.76
CA THR A 16 -26.50 -17.22 -7.87
C THR A 16 -26.63 -17.71 -9.32
N PRO A 17 -27.06 -18.96 -9.58
CA PRO A 17 -27.31 -19.46 -10.93
C PRO A 17 -28.23 -18.52 -11.74
N GLU A 18 -29.31 -18.01 -11.15
CA GLU A 18 -30.17 -17.01 -11.80
C GLU A 18 -29.45 -15.71 -12.21
N GLN A 19 -28.46 -15.26 -11.44
CA GLN A 19 -27.67 -14.07 -11.74
C GLN A 19 -26.67 -14.36 -12.87
N LEU A 20 -26.10 -15.56 -12.89
CA LEU A 20 -25.25 -16.04 -13.99
C LEU A 20 -26.05 -16.20 -15.28
N HIS A 21 -27.26 -16.76 -15.23
CA HIS A 21 -28.18 -16.84 -16.37
C HIS A 21 -28.50 -15.46 -16.96
N LYS A 22 -28.90 -14.50 -16.12
CA LYS A 22 -29.17 -13.10 -16.52
C LYS A 22 -27.92 -12.42 -17.09
N LEU A 23 -26.73 -12.75 -16.59
CA LEU A 23 -25.46 -12.21 -17.07
C LEU A 23 -25.03 -12.85 -18.41
N ALA A 24 -25.19 -14.16 -18.55
CA ALA A 24 -24.91 -14.91 -19.76
C ALA A 24 -25.79 -14.42 -20.90
N ALA A 25 -27.11 -14.37 -20.71
CA ALA A 25 -28.08 -13.86 -21.69
C ALA A 25 -27.89 -12.39 -22.08
N HIS A 26 -27.17 -11.59 -21.28
CA HIS A 26 -26.82 -10.20 -21.61
C HIS A 26 -25.56 -10.10 -22.50
N TYR A 27 -24.64 -11.07 -22.42
CA TYR A 27 -23.34 -11.02 -23.12
C TYR A 27 -23.17 -12.07 -24.23
N TYR A 28 -23.99 -13.10 -24.25
CA TYR A 28 -23.99 -14.22 -25.20
C TYR A 28 -25.39 -14.44 -25.75
N THR A 29 -25.47 -14.90 -26.98
CA THR A 29 -26.73 -15.33 -27.61
C THR A 29 -27.16 -16.71 -27.08
N ALA A 30 -28.46 -17.00 -27.17
CA ALA A 30 -28.99 -18.32 -26.80
C ALA A 30 -28.32 -19.47 -27.60
N ASP A 31 -28.00 -19.24 -28.87
CA ASP A 31 -27.30 -20.20 -29.73
C ASP A 31 -25.85 -20.45 -29.27
N GLU A 32 -25.15 -19.43 -28.77
CA GLU A 32 -23.81 -19.58 -28.20
C GLU A 32 -23.84 -20.35 -26.87
N ILE A 33 -24.83 -20.09 -26.01
CA ILE A 33 -25.04 -20.82 -24.75
C ILE A 33 -25.38 -22.28 -25.05
N ALA A 34 -26.34 -22.55 -25.96
CA ALA A 34 -26.68 -23.90 -26.38
C ALA A 34 -25.50 -24.63 -27.06
N SER A 35 -24.70 -23.92 -27.87
CA SER A 35 -23.48 -24.46 -28.47
C SER A 35 -22.40 -24.76 -27.42
N ALA A 36 -22.33 -24.02 -26.32
CA ALA A 36 -21.44 -24.32 -25.20
C ALA A 36 -21.95 -25.54 -24.41
N ALA A 37 -23.24 -25.58 -24.07
CA ALA A 37 -23.89 -26.70 -23.38
C ALA A 37 -23.74 -28.02 -24.14
N ALA A 38 -23.93 -28.01 -25.47
CA ALA A 38 -23.76 -29.18 -26.33
C ALA A 38 -22.33 -29.75 -26.38
N LYS A 39 -21.32 -29.02 -25.88
CA LYS A 39 -19.93 -29.51 -25.75
C LYS A 39 -19.64 -30.09 -24.35
N ILE A 40 -20.56 -29.93 -23.40
CA ILE A 40 -20.40 -30.42 -22.03
C ILE A 40 -21.01 -31.81 -21.95
N ILE A 41 -20.16 -32.79 -21.69
CA ILE A 41 -20.57 -34.16 -21.40
C ILE A 41 -20.75 -34.24 -19.89
N VAL A 42 -21.99 -34.36 -19.43
CA VAL A 42 -22.32 -34.56 -18.01
C VAL A 42 -22.49 -36.05 -17.78
N GLU A 43 -21.64 -36.62 -16.92
CA GLU A 43 -21.86 -37.97 -16.38
C GLU A 43 -22.87 -37.86 -15.22
N PRO A 44 -23.89 -38.75 -15.15
CA PRO A 44 -24.87 -38.72 -14.08
C PRO A 44 -24.21 -39.04 -12.74
N GLY A 45 -24.59 -38.31 -11.68
CA GLY A 45 -24.09 -38.56 -10.33
C GLY A 45 -24.56 -39.91 -9.77
N GLU A 46 -23.96 -40.32 -8.65
CA GLU A 46 -24.27 -41.59 -7.98
C GLU A 46 -25.75 -41.70 -7.54
N ASP A 47 -26.39 -40.56 -7.28
CA ASP A 47 -27.83 -40.41 -7.00
C ASP A 47 -28.73 -40.34 -8.25
N GLY A 48 -28.18 -40.59 -9.45
CA GLY A 48 -28.91 -40.51 -10.73
C GLY A 48 -29.27 -39.08 -11.19
N THR A 49 -28.96 -38.06 -10.41
CA THR A 49 -29.17 -36.66 -10.77
C THR A 49 -27.96 -36.13 -11.53
N ALA A 50 -28.18 -35.62 -12.74
CA ALA A 50 -27.17 -34.92 -13.53
C ALA A 50 -27.38 -33.40 -13.41
N PRO A 51 -26.34 -32.58 -13.15
CA PRO A 51 -26.44 -31.12 -13.24
C PRO A 51 -26.76 -30.68 -14.68
N ASP A 52 -27.49 -29.58 -14.86
CA ASP A 52 -27.92 -29.13 -16.18
C ASP A 52 -26.70 -28.64 -17.01
N PRO A 53 -26.43 -29.20 -18.20
CA PRO A 53 -25.34 -28.75 -19.07
C PRO A 53 -25.47 -27.28 -19.49
N VAL A 54 -26.68 -26.70 -19.49
CA VAL A 54 -26.90 -25.28 -19.76
C VAL A 54 -26.39 -24.43 -18.61
N GLU A 55 -26.69 -24.78 -17.36
CA GLU A 55 -26.19 -24.07 -16.18
C GLU A 55 -24.65 -24.10 -16.14
N ILE A 56 -24.03 -25.27 -16.37
CA ILE A 56 -22.55 -25.41 -16.41
C ILE A 56 -21.93 -24.60 -17.57
N ALA A 57 -22.62 -24.50 -18.71
CA ALA A 57 -22.20 -23.63 -19.80
C ALA A 57 -22.25 -22.16 -19.42
N GLU A 58 -23.33 -21.72 -18.78
CA GLU A 58 -23.50 -20.33 -18.32
C GLU A 58 -22.49 -19.96 -17.23
N GLU A 59 -22.17 -20.86 -16.29
CA GLU A 59 -21.08 -20.69 -15.33
C GLU A 59 -19.73 -20.47 -16.05
N THR A 60 -19.42 -21.33 -17.02
CA THR A 60 -18.15 -21.29 -17.78
C THR A 60 -18.03 -20.02 -18.63
N LEU A 61 -19.13 -19.61 -19.29
CA LEU A 61 -19.22 -18.39 -20.08
C LEU A 61 -19.13 -17.15 -19.19
N CYS A 62 -19.83 -17.12 -18.05
CA CYS A 62 -19.72 -16.03 -17.08
C CYS A 62 -18.31 -15.93 -16.47
N ALA A 63 -17.65 -17.05 -16.19
CA ALA A 63 -16.26 -17.05 -15.74
C ALA A 63 -15.30 -16.40 -16.76
N ALA A 64 -15.57 -16.56 -18.07
CA ALA A 64 -14.82 -15.87 -19.13
C ALA A 64 -15.08 -14.35 -19.19
N LEU A 65 -16.15 -13.85 -18.56
CA LEU A 65 -16.39 -12.41 -18.40
C LEU A 65 -15.58 -11.77 -17.26
N PHE A 66 -14.80 -12.57 -16.50
CA PHE A 66 -13.95 -12.09 -15.40
C PHE A 66 -12.48 -12.40 -15.63
N HIS A 67 -11.66 -11.35 -15.75
CA HIS A 67 -10.20 -11.48 -15.89
C HIS A 67 -9.45 -10.52 -14.97
N THR A 68 -8.17 -10.84 -14.72
CA THR A 68 -7.25 -9.93 -14.05
C THR A 68 -6.97 -8.71 -14.94
N PHE A 69 -6.48 -7.62 -14.32
CA PHE A 69 -6.15 -6.38 -15.04
C PHE A 69 -5.17 -6.60 -16.21
N ASP A 70 -4.18 -7.47 -16.07
CA ASP A 70 -3.25 -7.83 -17.15
C ASP A 70 -3.86 -8.82 -18.15
N GLY A 71 -4.75 -9.71 -17.69
CA GLY A 71 -5.53 -10.60 -18.55
C GLY A 71 -6.34 -9.83 -19.58
N TRP A 72 -7.00 -8.74 -19.18
CA TRP A 72 -7.77 -7.87 -20.09
C TRP A 72 -6.92 -7.19 -21.16
N LYS A 73 -5.68 -6.78 -20.83
CA LYS A 73 -4.75 -6.17 -21.80
C LYS A 73 -4.29 -7.14 -22.89
N SER A 74 -4.41 -8.44 -22.66
CA SER A 74 -4.00 -9.42 -23.66
C SER A 74 -4.87 -9.32 -24.91
N PRO A 75 -4.31 -9.51 -26.13
CA PRO A 75 -5.09 -9.41 -27.35
C PRO A 75 -6.19 -10.48 -27.44
N ARG A 76 -6.00 -11.65 -26.81
CA ARG A 76 -7.03 -12.70 -26.72
C ARG A 76 -8.31 -12.23 -26.00
N ASN A 77 -8.17 -11.29 -25.07
CA ASN A 77 -9.29 -10.75 -24.28
C ASN A 77 -9.69 -9.34 -24.76
N GLY A 78 -9.38 -9.00 -26.02
CA GLY A 78 -9.78 -7.76 -26.69
C GLY A 78 -8.88 -6.55 -26.47
N GLY A 79 -7.73 -6.70 -25.80
CA GLY A 79 -6.80 -5.58 -25.57
C GLY A 79 -7.39 -4.46 -24.69
N LEU A 80 -8.30 -4.83 -23.79
CA LEU A 80 -9.08 -3.91 -22.98
C LEU A 80 -8.30 -3.48 -21.73
N SER A 81 -8.73 -2.39 -21.09
CA SER A 81 -8.20 -1.94 -19.80
C SER A 81 -9.35 -1.59 -18.88
N VAL A 82 -9.18 -1.84 -17.59
CA VAL A 82 -10.15 -1.42 -16.57
C VAL A 82 -10.22 0.11 -16.52
N LYS A 83 -11.44 0.65 -16.47
CA LYS A 83 -11.75 2.07 -16.35
C LYS A 83 -11.10 2.65 -15.10
N ARG A 84 -10.68 3.92 -15.17
CA ARG A 84 -9.95 4.57 -14.08
C ARG A 84 -10.86 4.76 -12.85
N GLY A 85 -10.50 4.10 -11.74
CA GLY A 85 -11.20 4.23 -10.44
C GLY A 85 -12.10 3.05 -10.09
N GLU A 86 -12.33 2.12 -11.03
CA GLU A 86 -13.05 0.88 -10.77
C GLU A 86 -12.33 -0.01 -9.73
N LYS A 87 -13.12 -0.70 -8.92
CA LYS A 87 -12.65 -1.70 -7.95
C LYS A 87 -12.91 -3.11 -8.50
N ALA A 88 -12.10 -4.07 -8.09
CA ALA A 88 -12.28 -5.46 -8.50
C ALA A 88 -13.65 -6.00 -8.04
N ALA A 89 -14.36 -6.68 -8.94
CA ALA A 89 -15.65 -7.30 -8.65
C ALA A 89 -15.49 -8.55 -7.77
N ILE A 90 -14.43 -9.35 -8.01
CA ILE A 90 -14.15 -10.59 -7.27
C ILE A 90 -12.68 -10.60 -6.83
N ARG A 91 -12.43 -11.19 -5.66
CA ARG A 91 -11.08 -11.48 -5.13
C ARG A 91 -10.96 -12.98 -4.90
N CYS A 92 -10.02 -13.64 -5.56
CA CYS A 92 -9.75 -15.07 -5.38
C CYS A 92 -8.24 -15.35 -5.35
N LYS A 93 -7.84 -16.57 -5.00
CA LYS A 93 -6.43 -16.99 -5.09
C LYS A 93 -6.20 -17.68 -6.44
N LEU A 94 -5.25 -17.18 -7.23
CA LEU A 94 -4.84 -17.80 -8.50
C LEU A 94 -3.37 -18.24 -8.44
N TRP A 95 -3.03 -19.28 -9.19
CA TRP A 95 -1.66 -19.68 -9.42
C TRP A 95 -0.96 -18.64 -10.29
N LYS A 96 0.14 -18.10 -9.79
CA LYS A 96 1.03 -17.21 -10.53
C LYS A 96 2.37 -17.91 -10.72
N TYR A 97 2.88 -17.85 -11.95
CA TYR A 97 4.22 -18.33 -12.27
C TYR A 97 5.26 -17.41 -11.62
N LYS A 98 6.25 -18.00 -10.94
CA LYS A 98 7.44 -17.30 -10.47
C LYS A 98 8.43 -17.21 -11.62
N ASP A 99 8.37 -16.08 -12.32
CA ASP A 99 9.32 -15.71 -13.38
C ASP A 99 10.68 -15.36 -12.75
N SER A 100 11.39 -16.40 -12.34
CA SER A 100 12.79 -16.37 -11.94
C SER A 100 13.58 -17.10 -13.02
N PRO A 101 14.73 -16.55 -13.45
CA PRO A 101 15.52 -17.18 -14.51
C PRO A 101 15.91 -18.59 -14.07
N LYS A 102 15.75 -19.57 -14.97
CA LYS A 102 16.28 -20.92 -14.73
C LYS A 102 17.79 -20.92 -14.91
N PRO A 103 18.50 -21.94 -14.41
CA PRO A 103 19.94 -22.10 -14.66
C PRO A 103 20.28 -22.18 -16.15
N GLU A 104 19.33 -22.67 -16.94
CA GLU A 104 19.37 -22.82 -18.39
C GLU A 104 19.20 -21.49 -19.15
N ASP A 105 18.47 -20.52 -18.56
CA ASP A 105 18.20 -19.20 -19.15
C ASP A 105 19.28 -18.17 -18.79
N LEU A 106 20.20 -18.52 -17.87
CA LEU A 106 21.34 -17.68 -17.50
C LEU A 106 22.47 -17.81 -18.53
N PRO A 107 23.18 -16.71 -18.85
CA PRO A 107 24.33 -16.77 -19.74
C PRO A 107 25.48 -17.56 -19.08
N ALA A 108 26.37 -18.13 -19.89
CA ALA A 108 27.40 -19.05 -19.41
C ALA A 108 28.45 -18.40 -18.46
N ASP A 109 28.53 -17.07 -18.45
CA ASP A 109 29.35 -16.22 -17.58
C ASP A 109 28.62 -15.76 -16.30
N ALA A 110 27.38 -16.20 -16.06
CA ALA A 110 26.63 -15.85 -14.86
C ALA A 110 27.38 -16.31 -13.59
N ASP A 111 27.50 -15.36 -12.64
CA ASP A 111 28.16 -15.58 -11.35
C ASP A 111 27.58 -16.80 -10.61
N PRO A 112 28.42 -17.61 -9.92
CA PRO A 112 27.99 -18.82 -9.22
C PRO A 112 26.85 -18.60 -8.21
N LEU A 113 26.77 -17.43 -7.56
CA LEU A 113 25.65 -17.11 -6.66
C LEU A 113 24.35 -16.89 -7.45
N THR A 114 24.44 -16.27 -8.63
CA THR A 114 23.29 -16.08 -9.54
C THR A 114 22.80 -17.41 -10.09
N ARG A 115 23.73 -18.31 -10.46
CA ARG A 115 23.42 -19.67 -10.91
C ARG A 115 22.79 -20.51 -9.80
N ALA A 116 23.35 -20.50 -8.59
CA ALA A 116 22.78 -21.19 -7.43
C ALA A 116 21.38 -20.66 -7.05
N ALA A 117 21.15 -19.34 -7.14
CA ALA A 117 19.83 -18.75 -6.91
C ALA A 117 18.79 -19.15 -7.97
N ALA A 118 19.22 -19.34 -9.22
CA ALA A 118 18.39 -19.89 -10.29
C ALA A 118 18.10 -21.39 -10.10
N GLU A 119 19.11 -22.18 -9.66
CA GLU A 119 18.97 -23.62 -9.38
C GLU A 119 17.98 -23.87 -8.23
N GLN A 120 18.00 -23.02 -7.19
CA GLN A 120 17.02 -23.06 -6.10
C GLN A 120 15.66 -22.44 -6.44
N GLY A 121 15.57 -21.64 -7.51
CA GLY A 121 14.44 -20.74 -7.76
C GLY A 121 13.63 -21.03 -9.02
N GLY A 122 13.97 -22.08 -9.76
CA GLY A 122 13.50 -22.35 -11.12
C GLY A 122 12.00 -22.65 -11.26
N GLY A 123 11.22 -21.62 -11.55
CA GLY A 123 9.91 -21.77 -12.21
C GLY A 123 8.76 -22.34 -11.36
N ASP A 124 8.74 -22.11 -10.04
CA ASP A 124 7.62 -22.54 -9.20
C ASP A 124 6.31 -21.78 -9.49
N TYR A 125 5.18 -22.45 -9.27
CA TYR A 125 3.86 -21.80 -9.18
C TYR A 125 3.49 -21.56 -7.72
N TYR A 126 3.08 -20.33 -7.39
CA TYR A 126 2.56 -19.98 -6.07
C TYR A 126 1.15 -19.42 -6.17
N MET A 127 0.29 -19.74 -5.20
CA MET A 127 -1.03 -19.10 -5.11
C MET A 127 -0.87 -17.67 -4.56
N THR A 128 -1.49 -16.70 -5.22
CA THR A 128 -1.52 -15.31 -4.76
C THR A 128 -2.91 -14.71 -4.93
N THR A 129 -3.23 -13.68 -4.14
CA THR A 129 -4.51 -12.98 -4.24
C THR A 129 -4.58 -12.21 -5.55
N ALA A 130 -5.50 -12.61 -6.41
CA ALA A 130 -5.81 -11.96 -7.67
C ALA A 130 -7.08 -11.11 -7.55
N TYR A 131 -7.12 -10.05 -8.35
CA TYR A 131 -8.22 -9.11 -8.44
C TYR A 131 -8.84 -9.24 -9.83
N LEU A 132 -10.10 -9.68 -9.88
CA LEU A 132 -10.84 -9.90 -11.12
C LEU A 132 -11.78 -8.74 -11.40
N PHE A 133 -11.88 -8.37 -12.67
CA PHE A 133 -12.74 -7.30 -13.15
C PHE A 133 -13.67 -7.84 -14.22
N GLY A 134 -14.94 -7.44 -14.15
CA GLY A 134 -15.97 -7.87 -15.09
C GLY A 134 -15.90 -7.13 -16.43
N ARG A 135 -16.46 -7.73 -17.48
CA ARG A 135 -16.47 -7.19 -18.86
C ARG A 135 -17.07 -5.76 -18.99
N TRP A 136 -17.92 -5.33 -18.06
CA TRP A 136 -18.51 -3.98 -17.98
C TRP A 136 -17.55 -2.91 -17.42
N GLN A 137 -16.57 -3.32 -16.60
CA GLN A 137 -15.59 -2.43 -15.96
C GLN A 137 -14.43 -2.07 -16.89
N VAL A 138 -14.34 -2.71 -18.06
CA VAL A 138 -13.26 -2.55 -19.02
C VAL A 138 -13.72 -1.83 -20.28
N GLU A 139 -12.82 -1.01 -20.82
CA GLU A 139 -13.01 -0.25 -22.05
C GLU A 139 -11.83 -0.49 -23.00
N LYS A 140 -12.04 -0.24 -24.29
CA LYS A 140 -10.92 -0.17 -25.24
C LYS A 140 -10.09 1.04 -24.85
N ARG A 141 -8.92 0.79 -24.27
CA ARG A 141 -7.97 1.86 -24.02
C ARG A 141 -7.39 2.28 -25.35
N GLU A 142 -7.89 3.38 -25.91
CA GLU A 142 -7.18 4.09 -26.96
C GLU A 142 -5.72 4.27 -26.49
N PRO A 143 -4.72 4.00 -27.35
CA PRO A 143 -3.34 4.28 -26.99
C PRO A 143 -3.30 5.75 -26.60
N LYS A 144 -2.90 6.05 -25.35
CA LYS A 144 -2.79 7.45 -24.89
C LYS A 144 -1.97 8.16 -25.96
N LYS A 145 -2.59 9.08 -26.72
CA LYS A 145 -1.84 10.08 -27.50
C LYS A 145 -0.76 10.57 -26.54
N PRO A 146 0.54 10.37 -26.87
CA PRO A 146 1.60 10.44 -25.88
C PRO A 146 1.46 11.80 -25.22
N THR A 147 1.09 11.80 -23.93
CA THR A 147 0.69 13.02 -23.20
C THR A 147 1.76 14.04 -23.49
N GLU A 148 1.41 15.09 -24.24
CA GLU A 148 2.40 15.98 -24.82
C GLU A 148 3.30 16.44 -23.69
N LYS A 149 4.55 15.96 -23.72
CA LYS A 149 5.47 16.26 -22.64
C LYS A 149 5.58 17.78 -22.66
N ARG A 150 5.25 18.42 -21.53
CA ARG A 150 5.24 19.89 -21.38
C ARG A 150 6.55 20.53 -21.84
N PHE A 151 7.62 19.73 -21.83
CA PHE A 151 8.89 19.95 -22.47
C PHE A 151 9.14 18.79 -23.45
N LYS A 152 9.31 19.09 -24.74
CA LYS A 152 9.48 18.10 -25.81
C LYS A 152 10.94 17.67 -25.94
N SER A 153 11.88 18.50 -25.48
CA SER A 153 13.31 18.23 -25.39
C SER A 153 13.89 18.42 -23.97
N LEU A 154 15.11 17.95 -23.72
CA LEU A 154 15.88 18.29 -22.50
C LEU A 154 16.30 19.77 -22.48
N ASP A 155 16.44 20.39 -23.65
CA ASP A 155 16.83 21.80 -23.76
C ASP A 155 15.68 22.75 -23.45
N ASP A 156 14.43 22.35 -23.71
CA ASP A 156 13.24 23.09 -23.25
C ASP A 156 13.19 23.14 -21.71
N ILE A 157 13.57 22.02 -21.04
CA ILE A 157 13.65 21.94 -19.57
C ILE A 157 14.75 22.89 -19.06
N ARG A 158 15.92 22.91 -19.71
CA ARG A 158 17.03 23.82 -19.36
C ARG A 158 16.64 25.29 -19.55
N ALA A 159 15.99 25.64 -20.65
CA ALA A 159 15.51 26.98 -20.94
C ALA A 159 14.45 27.45 -19.92
N TYR A 160 13.49 26.58 -19.59
CA TYR A 160 12.47 26.88 -18.58
C TYR A 160 13.05 27.03 -17.17
N ASN A 161 14.00 26.18 -16.78
CA ASN A 161 14.69 26.29 -15.50
C ASN A 161 15.53 27.57 -15.43
N LYS A 162 16.16 27.99 -16.53
CA LYS A 162 16.86 29.28 -16.63
C LYS A 162 15.89 30.45 -16.43
N MET A 163 14.74 30.45 -17.11
CA MET A 163 13.70 31.47 -16.92
C MET A 163 13.23 31.56 -15.46
N LEU A 164 13.02 30.42 -14.79
CA LEU A 164 12.67 30.39 -13.36
C LEU A 164 13.81 30.91 -12.46
N ALA A 165 15.07 30.62 -12.78
CA ALA A 165 16.22 31.17 -12.06
C ALA A 165 16.34 32.69 -12.22
N ASP A 166 16.09 33.20 -13.43
CA ASP A 166 16.12 34.63 -13.74
C ASP A 166 14.93 35.37 -13.09
N GLN A 167 13.72 34.78 -13.06
CA GLN A 167 12.60 35.30 -12.26
C GLN A 167 12.92 35.32 -10.76
N ARG A 168 13.54 34.26 -10.20
CA ARG A 168 13.96 34.23 -8.79
C ARG A 168 15.02 35.29 -8.48
N LYS A 169 15.94 35.55 -9.40
CA LYS A 169 16.93 36.64 -9.29
C LYS A 169 16.26 38.02 -9.35
N ALA A 170 15.35 38.25 -10.30
CA ALA A 170 14.61 39.50 -10.42
C ALA A 170 13.75 39.78 -9.18
N ALA A 171 13.03 38.77 -8.67
CA ALA A 171 12.25 38.87 -7.43
C ALA A 171 13.15 39.16 -6.21
N LYS A 172 14.35 38.54 -6.13
CA LYS A 172 15.31 38.80 -5.07
C LYS A 172 15.95 40.18 -5.15
N ALA A 173 16.16 40.72 -6.36
CA ALA A 173 16.62 42.09 -6.57
C ALA A 173 15.55 43.12 -6.19
N ALA A 174 14.30 42.90 -6.59
CA ALA A 174 13.16 43.74 -6.18
C ALA A 174 13.00 43.76 -4.65
N ALA A 175 13.08 42.59 -4.00
CA ALA A 175 13.04 42.46 -2.53
C ALA A 175 14.30 43.03 -1.81
N GLN A 176 15.33 43.47 -2.54
CA GLN A 176 16.48 44.20 -1.98
C GLN A 176 16.40 45.71 -2.22
N GLN A 177 15.63 46.18 -3.21
CA GLN A 177 15.37 47.61 -3.41
C GLN A 177 14.27 48.15 -2.49
N ASP A 178 13.39 47.29 -1.97
CA ASP A 178 12.36 47.65 -0.99
C ASP A 178 12.87 47.64 0.48
N LYS A 179 14.05 48.22 0.69
CA LYS A 179 14.63 48.47 2.03
C LYS A 179 14.82 49.96 2.25
N PRO A 180 13.97 50.64 3.06
CA PRO A 180 14.27 51.99 3.50
C PRO A 180 15.49 51.97 4.44
N GLN A 181 16.49 52.80 4.14
CA GLN A 181 17.55 53.14 5.09
C GLN A 181 17.01 54.14 6.12
N THR A 182 17.21 53.87 7.40
CA THR A 182 17.26 54.92 8.43
C THR A 182 18.30 54.51 9.48
N GLU A 183 18.98 55.53 10.01
CA GLU A 183 20.26 55.47 10.73
C GLU A 183 20.15 55.05 12.23
N PRO A 184 21.28 54.81 12.92
CA PRO A 184 21.29 54.07 14.19
C PRO A 184 21.02 54.94 15.42
N ALA A 185 20.39 54.35 16.43
CA ALA A 185 20.26 54.92 17.77
C ALA A 185 20.50 53.86 18.87
N THR A 186 21.66 53.98 19.51
CA THR A 186 21.92 53.95 20.97
C THR A 186 21.12 53.02 21.90
N ALA A 187 21.90 52.23 22.67
CA ALA A 187 21.55 51.53 23.93
C ALA A 187 20.50 50.39 23.82
N GLU A 188 20.52 49.35 24.65
CA GLU A 188 21.24 49.18 25.92
C GLU A 188 21.69 47.72 26.11
N GLN A 189 22.89 47.52 26.67
CA GLN A 189 23.44 46.20 26.98
C GLN A 189 23.45 45.98 28.50
N PRO A 190 22.70 45.01 29.05
CA PRO A 190 22.94 44.49 30.39
C PRO A 190 23.83 43.25 30.30
N ALA A 191 25.00 43.33 30.93
CA ALA A 191 25.86 42.19 31.26
C ALA A 191 26.11 42.19 32.78
N PRO A 192 26.77 41.19 33.37
CA PRO A 192 26.31 39.79 33.45
C PRO A 192 26.45 39.20 34.88
N ALA A 193 25.71 38.14 35.25
CA ALA A 193 26.06 37.13 36.29
C ALA A 193 24.86 36.20 36.63
N PRO A 194 25.08 35.02 37.25
CA PRO A 194 26.24 34.13 37.21
C PRO A 194 25.87 32.71 36.71
N LYS A 195 26.84 31.79 36.70
CA LYS A 195 26.73 30.43 36.16
C LYS A 195 25.71 29.55 36.90
N GLN A 196 24.92 28.79 36.13
CA GLN A 196 24.69 27.37 36.42
C GLN A 196 24.88 26.57 35.12
N GLU A 197 25.73 25.55 35.17
CA GLU A 197 25.83 24.52 34.13
C GLU A 197 24.61 23.60 34.24
N ALA A 198 23.46 24.10 33.83
CA ALA A 198 22.24 23.33 33.75
C ALA A 198 22.26 22.48 32.47
N VAL A 199 22.18 21.16 32.64
CA VAL A 199 21.97 20.19 31.54
C VAL A 199 20.83 20.71 30.65
N PRO A 200 21.02 20.81 29.31
CA PRO A 200 20.01 21.40 28.44
C PRO A 200 18.71 20.60 28.54
N SER A 201 17.63 21.25 28.96
CA SER A 201 16.34 20.59 29.12
C SER A 201 15.87 20.00 27.78
N VAL A 202 15.09 18.93 27.83
CA VAL A 202 14.53 18.27 26.63
C VAL A 202 13.78 19.28 25.72
N ALA A 203 13.18 20.32 26.31
CA ALA A 203 12.56 21.41 25.56
C ALA A 203 13.57 22.27 24.77
N ALA A 204 14.71 22.64 25.39
CA ALA A 204 15.78 23.37 24.72
C ALA A 204 16.44 22.54 23.61
N LEU A 205 16.64 21.23 23.83
CA LEU A 205 17.15 20.31 22.82
C LEU A 205 16.19 20.16 21.63
N LYS A 206 14.88 20.03 21.87
CA LYS A 206 13.86 20.00 20.81
C LYS A 206 13.77 21.33 20.05
N GLN A 207 14.04 22.46 20.69
CA GLN A 207 14.14 23.76 20.01
C GLN A 207 15.40 23.83 19.13
N ALA A 208 16.54 23.31 19.60
CA ALA A 208 17.78 23.20 18.83
C ALA A 208 17.61 22.28 17.60
N GLU A 209 16.94 21.13 17.74
CA GLU A 209 16.65 20.24 16.60
C GLU A 209 15.79 20.93 15.54
N ARG A 210 14.72 21.64 15.94
CA ARG A 210 13.87 22.42 15.03
C ARG A 210 14.66 23.52 14.31
N LYS A 211 15.59 24.17 15.00
CA LYS A 211 16.50 25.17 14.40
C LYS A 211 17.45 24.52 13.38
N ALA A 212 18.11 23.42 13.74
CA ALA A 212 19.01 22.69 12.83
C ALA A 212 18.29 22.15 11.59
N LYS A 213 17.06 21.65 11.74
CA LYS A 213 16.20 21.24 10.61
C LYS A 213 15.85 22.42 9.68
N ARG A 214 15.57 23.60 10.24
CA ARG A 214 15.32 24.83 9.45
C ARG A 214 16.57 25.31 8.73
N GLU A 215 17.73 25.21 9.36
CA GLU A 215 19.02 25.53 8.73
C GLU A 215 19.35 24.56 7.60
N PHE A 216 19.14 23.25 7.77
CA PHE A 216 19.27 22.24 6.70
C PHE A 216 18.36 22.55 5.50
N MET A 217 17.08 22.86 5.75
CA MET A 217 16.11 23.23 4.70
C MET A 217 16.39 24.58 4.03
N ALA A 218 17.31 25.40 4.58
CA ALA A 218 17.71 26.69 4.01
C ALA A 218 18.98 26.60 3.15
N VAL A 219 19.69 25.45 3.13
CA VAL A 219 20.85 25.22 2.27
C VAL A 219 20.39 24.80 0.87
N SER A 220 20.94 25.41 -0.18
CA SER A 220 20.68 24.99 -1.57
C SER A 220 21.23 23.59 -1.83
N GLU A 221 20.46 22.74 -2.51
CA GLU A 221 20.87 21.37 -2.87
C GLU A 221 22.09 21.33 -3.81
N GLU A 222 22.40 22.46 -4.45
CA GLU A 222 23.57 22.67 -5.30
C GLU A 222 24.88 22.69 -4.48
N ASP A 223 24.84 23.09 -3.20
CA ASP A 223 25.98 23.11 -2.28
C ASP A 223 26.01 21.84 -1.42
N ARG A 224 26.37 20.74 -2.08
CA ARG A 224 26.51 19.41 -1.46
C ARG A 224 27.36 19.40 -0.16
N PRO A 225 28.53 20.07 -0.06
CA PRO A 225 29.29 20.08 1.19
C PRO A 225 28.63 20.93 2.30
N ALA A 226 27.93 22.03 1.98
CA ALA A 226 27.13 22.74 2.98
C ALA A 226 25.93 21.90 3.46
N GLN A 227 25.26 21.21 2.54
CA GLN A 227 24.11 20.34 2.85
C GLN A 227 24.53 19.18 3.77
N ALA A 228 25.67 18.54 3.49
CA ALA A 228 26.23 17.48 4.34
C ALA A 228 26.53 17.98 5.77
N LYS A 229 27.12 19.18 5.91
CA LYS A 229 27.41 19.80 7.22
C LYS A 229 26.13 20.14 7.99
N ALA A 230 25.10 20.66 7.33
CA ALA A 230 23.82 20.96 7.97
C ALA A 230 23.05 19.68 8.36
N LEU A 231 23.13 18.62 7.54
CA LEU A 231 22.54 17.32 7.84
C LEU A 231 23.21 16.62 9.02
N ALA A 232 24.53 16.71 9.14
CA ALA A 232 25.27 16.23 10.31
C ALA A 232 24.78 16.93 11.59
N LYS A 233 24.78 18.28 11.60
CA LYS A 233 24.28 19.08 12.73
C LYS A 233 22.84 18.73 13.14
N TRP A 234 21.94 18.46 12.18
CA TRP A 234 20.57 18.03 12.51
C TRP A 234 20.53 16.61 13.10
N ARG A 235 21.37 15.69 12.62
CA ARG A 235 21.49 14.35 13.24
C ARG A 235 22.03 14.43 14.66
N ASP A 236 23.07 15.21 14.90
CA ASP A 236 23.66 15.38 16.25
C ASP A 236 22.64 15.97 17.23
N ALA A 237 21.89 17.01 16.80
CA ALA A 237 20.83 17.60 17.61
C ALA A 237 19.68 16.61 17.90
N ARG A 238 19.32 15.76 16.93
CA ARG A 238 18.28 14.73 17.10
C ARG A 238 18.74 13.58 17.99
N GLN A 239 20.01 13.20 17.92
CA GLN A 239 20.61 12.22 18.82
C GLN A 239 20.60 12.73 20.25
N ALA A 240 21.02 13.99 20.48
CA ALA A 240 20.96 14.61 21.80
C ALA A 240 19.54 14.68 22.39
N VAL A 241 18.50 14.89 21.57
CA VAL A 241 17.09 14.78 22.02
C VAL A 241 16.76 13.33 22.41
N ALA A 242 17.16 12.34 21.62
CA ALA A 242 16.89 10.93 21.91
C ALA A 242 17.62 10.45 23.18
N ASP A 243 18.88 10.85 23.38
CA ASP A 243 19.67 10.53 24.57
C ASP A 243 19.05 11.17 25.83
N ALA A 244 18.56 12.41 25.72
CA ALA A 244 17.88 13.10 26.81
C ALA A 244 16.45 12.58 27.11
N GLU A 245 15.78 11.95 26.14
CA GLU A 245 14.50 11.27 26.35
C GLU A 245 14.65 9.81 26.84
N SER A 246 15.80 9.17 26.60
CA SER A 246 16.08 7.78 27.02
C SER A 246 16.87 7.66 28.33
N ALA A 247 17.40 8.77 28.85
CA ALA A 247 18.04 8.79 30.17
C ALA A 247 17.07 8.36 31.29
N PRO A 248 17.42 7.37 32.14
CA PRO A 248 16.53 6.88 33.19
C PRO A 248 16.34 7.94 34.28
N LYS A 249 15.09 8.13 34.72
CA LYS A 249 14.76 8.98 35.87
C LYS A 249 15.23 8.33 37.17
N THR A 250 16.42 8.70 37.64
CA THR A 250 16.92 8.26 38.94
C THR A 250 16.18 8.96 40.09
N ALA A 251 15.29 8.19 40.72
CA ALA A 251 14.79 8.24 42.11
C ALA A 251 14.68 9.59 42.87
N ALA A 252 13.47 9.83 43.39
CA ALA A 252 13.25 10.43 44.71
C ALA A 252 12.44 9.40 45.57
N PRO A 253 12.58 9.38 46.91
CA PRO A 253 12.47 8.14 47.69
C PRO A 253 11.05 7.76 48.10
N ALA A 254 10.86 6.46 48.34
CA ALA A 254 9.70 5.92 49.05
C ALA A 254 9.88 6.00 50.58
N PRO A 255 8.82 6.26 51.35
CA PRO A 255 8.75 5.91 52.76
C PRO A 255 7.98 4.59 52.96
N GLU A 256 8.61 3.62 53.63
CA GLU A 256 7.92 2.46 54.20
C GLU A 256 7.20 2.84 55.50
N ALA A 257 6.01 2.27 55.76
CA ALA A 257 5.68 1.51 56.98
C ALA A 257 4.16 1.25 57.14
N LYS A 258 3.84 0.04 57.61
CA LYS A 258 2.50 -0.55 57.92
C LYS A 258 2.02 -0.13 59.35
N PRO A 259 0.75 -0.35 59.81
CA PRO A 259 0.05 -1.65 59.71
C PRO A 259 -1.52 -1.77 59.72
N GLN A 260 -1.97 -2.87 59.08
CA GLN A 260 -3.02 -3.84 59.45
C GLN A 260 -4.46 -3.46 59.87
N ALA A 261 -5.42 -3.88 59.02
CA ALA A 261 -6.63 -4.68 59.30
C ALA A 261 -7.33 -5.00 57.94
N LYS A 262 -8.33 -5.89 57.74
CA LYS A 262 -8.70 -7.26 58.20
C LYS A 262 -9.73 -7.77 57.13
N ALA A 263 -9.91 -9.04 56.77
CA ALA A 263 -9.25 -10.31 57.12
C ALA A 263 -9.20 -11.26 55.87
N ALA A 264 -9.77 -12.48 55.93
CA ALA A 264 -9.78 -13.53 54.89
C ALA A 264 -10.94 -14.55 55.18
N PRO A 265 -11.13 -15.68 54.45
CA PRO A 265 -11.31 -15.89 52.99
C PRO A 265 -12.43 -16.92 52.62
N ALA A 266 -12.50 -17.31 51.33
CA ALA A 266 -13.15 -18.52 50.75
C ALA A 266 -14.70 -18.50 50.60
N ALA A 267 -15.35 -19.30 49.75
CA ALA A 267 -14.91 -20.50 48.99
C ALA A 267 -15.62 -20.65 47.61
N SER A 268 -15.23 -21.69 46.85
CA SER A 268 -15.79 -22.09 45.55
C SER A 268 -16.77 -23.27 45.62
N ALA A 269 -17.87 -23.21 44.86
CA ALA A 269 -18.69 -24.31 44.31
C ALA A 269 -19.54 -23.68 43.18
N ASP A 270 -19.74 -24.22 41.97
CA ASP A 270 -20.11 -25.57 41.52
C ASP A 270 -21.60 -25.92 41.75
N SER A 271 -22.17 -26.69 40.82
CA SER A 271 -23.54 -27.18 40.68
C SER A 271 -24.64 -26.20 40.25
N ALA A 272 -25.16 -26.46 39.04
CA ALA A 272 -26.51 -26.09 38.62
C ALA A 272 -27.57 -26.95 39.33
N PRO A 273 -28.85 -26.56 39.28
CA PRO A 273 -29.92 -27.53 39.20
C PRO A 273 -30.82 -27.30 37.97
N ALA A 274 -31.40 -28.40 37.50
CA ALA A 274 -32.37 -28.41 36.41
C ALA A 274 -33.80 -28.15 36.91
N TYR A 275 -34.67 -27.80 35.96
CA TYR A 275 -36.10 -28.15 35.90
C TYR A 275 -37.03 -27.73 37.04
N CYS A 276 -37.96 -26.83 36.74
CA CYS A 276 -39.32 -26.94 37.26
C CYS A 276 -40.30 -26.39 36.22
N GLU A 277 -41.22 -27.23 35.76
CA GLU A 277 -42.40 -26.78 35.02
C GLU A 277 -43.38 -26.04 35.94
N GLN A 278 -44.35 -25.34 35.32
CA GLN A 278 -45.78 -25.66 35.42
C GLN A 278 -46.70 -24.44 35.62
N THR A 279 -47.70 -24.31 34.71
CA THR A 279 -48.98 -23.55 34.84
C THR A 279 -48.91 -22.02 34.99
N SER A 280 -49.92 -21.21 34.61
CA SER A 280 -51.10 -21.33 33.69
C SER A 280 -51.73 -19.91 33.56
N PHE A 281 -52.85 -19.78 32.82
CA PHE A 281 -53.69 -18.57 32.60
C PHE A 281 -53.09 -17.52 31.62
N CYS A 282 -53.83 -16.98 30.64
CA CYS A 282 -55.23 -17.15 30.21
C CYS A 282 -55.31 -17.41 28.70
#